data_AF-A0A067QVH1-F1
#
_entry.id   AF-A0A067QVH1-F1
#
_cell.length_a   1.000
_cell.length_b   1.000
_cell.length_c   1.000
_cell.angle_alpha   90.00
_cell.angle_beta   90.00
_cell.angle_gamma   90.00
#
_symmetry.space_group_name_H-M   'P 1'
#
loop_
_entity.id
_entity.type
_entity.pdbx_description
1 polymer ?
#
loop_
_entity_poly.entity_id
_entity_poly.type
_entity_poly.pdbx_seq_one_letter_code
_entity_poly.pdbx_strand_id
1 'polypeptide(L)'
;MTDEILHELKLFDNSRLLTNQLFSIMRKLPLASLFSFLPTHKGIVIYDWTICTACYSVIEALLIYSQSHSHQDLRNLIYSMCINLETHSDEICAGVIDLNTETIAYILNNTKGLTSSRICGIVFQGSGCSEDEPSLEWTVNVDPGPKPQANRENNRRTDVRDILYIKLSIQMKPL
;
A
#
# COMPACT_ATOMS: atom_id res chain seq x y z
N MET A 1 -5.24 9.18 19.47
CA MET A 1 -5.19 9.54 18.05
C MET A 1 -6.26 8.81 17.25
N THR A 2 -6.45 7.49 17.40
CA THR A 2 -7.56 6.77 16.71
C THR A 2 -8.95 7.33 17.03
N ASP A 3 -9.30 7.53 18.31
CA ASP A 3 -10.62 8.09 18.69
C ASP A 3 -10.86 9.50 18.16
N GLU A 4 -9.79 10.29 18.11
CA GLU A 4 -9.78 11.65 17.55
C GLU A 4 -10.05 11.60 16.04
N ILE A 5 -9.35 10.73 15.30
CA ILE A 5 -9.62 10.53 13.86
C ILE A 5 -11.05 10.03 13.65
N LEU A 6 -11.53 9.08 14.46
CA LEU A 6 -12.89 8.56 14.35
C LEU A 6 -13.94 9.65 14.60
N HIS A 7 -13.67 10.58 15.52
CA HIS A 7 -14.49 11.76 15.70
C HIS A 7 -14.51 12.64 14.44
N GLU A 8 -13.35 12.89 13.82
CA GLU A 8 -13.28 13.66 12.58
C GLU A 8 -13.99 12.98 11.41
N LEU A 9 -13.94 11.64 11.31
CA LEU A 9 -14.69 10.88 10.30
C LEU A 9 -16.22 11.01 10.48
N LYS A 10 -16.70 11.09 11.73
CA LYS A 10 -18.12 11.38 12.00
C LYS A 10 -18.51 12.79 11.58
N LEU A 11 -17.61 13.77 11.72
CA LEU A 11 -17.85 15.12 11.20
C LEU A 11 -17.90 15.13 9.67
N PHE A 12 -17.09 14.31 9.02
CA PHE A 12 -17.11 14.13 7.57
C PHE A 12 -18.45 13.56 7.08
N ASP A 13 -19.07 12.60 7.77
CA ASP A 13 -20.37 12.05 7.36
C ASP A 13 -21.45 13.12 7.20
N ASN A 14 -21.43 14.13 8.07
CA ASN A 14 -22.42 15.21 8.07
C ASN A 14 -22.09 16.32 7.07
N SER A 15 -20.81 16.66 6.91
CA SER A 15 -20.38 17.85 6.16
C SER A 15 -19.81 17.55 4.78
N ARG A 16 -19.39 16.30 4.54
CA ARG A 16 -18.56 15.86 3.41
C ARG A 16 -17.28 16.69 3.25
N LEU A 17 -16.81 17.31 4.33
CA LEU A 17 -15.60 18.13 4.39
C LEU A 17 -14.63 17.53 5.41
N LEU A 18 -13.36 17.50 5.03
CA LEU A 18 -12.30 17.11 5.95
C LEU A 18 -11.94 18.28 6.85
N THR A 19 -11.69 18.00 8.12
CA THR A 19 -11.28 19.01 9.07
C THR A 19 -9.78 19.27 8.99
N ASN A 20 -9.37 20.46 9.45
CA ASN A 20 -7.95 20.83 9.52
C ASN A 20 -7.12 19.86 10.38
N GLN A 21 -7.74 19.23 11.38
CA GLN A 21 -7.10 18.28 12.28
C GLN A 21 -6.79 16.97 11.57
N LEU A 22 -7.78 16.38 10.89
CA LEU A 22 -7.59 15.19 10.09
C LEU A 22 -6.57 15.44 8.96
N PHE A 23 -6.64 16.63 8.34
CA PHE A 23 -5.69 17.07 7.34
C PHE A 23 -4.24 17.13 7.85
N SER A 24 -4.04 17.71 9.04
CA SER A 24 -2.74 17.79 9.71
C SER A 24 -2.14 16.41 9.97
N ILE A 25 -2.97 15.44 10.39
CA ILE A 25 -2.54 14.06 10.62
C ILE A 25 -2.15 13.39 9.30
N MET A 26 -2.99 13.50 8.27
CA MET A 26 -2.73 12.88 6.97
C MET A 26 -1.50 13.44 6.27
N ARG A 27 -1.18 14.73 6.44
CA ARG A 27 0.05 15.34 5.92
C ARG A 27 1.34 14.76 6.50
N LYS A 28 1.28 14.04 7.63
CA LYS A 28 2.46 13.34 8.19
C LYS A 28 2.79 12.06 7.44
N LEU A 29 1.84 11.52 6.67
CA LEU A 29 2.06 10.32 5.87
C LEU A 29 2.68 10.73 4.53
N PRO A 30 3.75 10.06 4.08
CA PRO A 30 4.35 10.34 2.78
C PRO A 30 3.49 9.74 1.64
N LEU A 31 2.24 10.17 1.51
CA LEU A 31 1.25 9.57 0.60
C LEU A 31 1.67 9.69 -0.87
N ALA A 32 2.41 10.74 -1.23
CA ALA A 32 3.00 10.87 -2.57
C ALA A 32 3.94 9.71 -2.92
N SER A 33 4.60 9.12 -1.90
CA SER A 33 5.50 7.96 -2.09
C SER A 33 4.75 6.64 -2.28
N LEU A 34 3.47 6.56 -1.91
CA LEU A 34 2.65 5.36 -2.11
C LEU A 34 2.35 5.10 -3.59
N PHE A 35 2.25 6.18 -4.37
CA PHE A 35 1.96 6.11 -5.81
C PHE A 35 3.20 6.26 -6.69
N SER A 36 4.37 6.53 -6.11
CA SER A 36 5.63 6.45 -6.85
C SER A 36 5.94 4.98 -7.14
N PHE A 37 5.57 4.53 -8.34
CA PHE A 37 5.80 3.20 -8.93
C PHE A 37 7.28 2.78 -9.05
N LEU A 38 8.22 3.52 -8.47
CA LEU A 38 9.65 3.25 -8.53
C LEU A 38 10.11 2.65 -7.19
N PRO A 39 10.52 1.38 -7.16
CA PRO A 39 11.20 0.81 -6.01
C PRO A 39 12.60 1.40 -5.94
N THR A 40 12.75 2.59 -5.37
CA THR A 40 14.07 3.13 -5.02
C THR A 40 14.36 2.83 -3.56
N HIS A 41 14.49 1.55 -3.21
CA HIS A 41 15.27 1.21 -2.03
C HIS A 41 16.29 0.14 -2.39
N LYS A 42 17.50 0.62 -2.71
CA LYS A 42 18.68 0.00 -2.12
C LYS A 42 18.39 0.00 -0.60
N GLY A 43 18.19 -1.19 -0.02
CA GLY A 43 17.57 -1.45 1.28
C GLY A 43 18.07 -0.65 2.49
N ILE A 44 17.68 0.61 2.58
CA ILE A 44 17.80 1.44 3.78
C ILE A 44 16.38 1.65 4.28
N VAL A 45 16.05 1.00 5.40
CA VAL A 45 14.84 1.27 6.18
C VAL A 45 15.13 2.47 7.08
N ILE A 46 14.32 3.52 6.97
CA ILE A 46 14.40 4.69 7.85
C ILE A 46 13.26 4.57 8.85
N TYR A 47 13.57 4.20 10.08
CA TYR A 47 12.55 4.10 11.13
C TYR A 47 12.00 5.48 11.47
N ASP A 48 10.71 5.68 11.18
CA ASP A 48 9.97 6.87 11.58
C ASP A 48 8.69 6.47 12.33
N TRP A 49 8.80 6.49 13.65
CA TRP A 49 7.70 6.22 14.57
C TRP A 49 6.47 7.11 14.32
N THR A 50 6.68 8.34 13.84
CA THR A 50 5.59 9.28 13.59
C THR A 50 4.75 8.84 12.40
N ILE A 51 5.40 8.36 11.33
CA ILE A 51 4.72 7.80 10.15
C ILE A 51 3.93 6.56 10.57
N CYS A 52 4.55 5.65 11.34
CA CYS A 52 3.86 4.43 11.76
C CYS A 52 2.67 4.71 12.68
N THR A 53 2.83 5.59 13.67
CA THR A 53 1.73 5.98 14.57
C THR A 53 0.58 6.64 13.83
N ALA A 54 0.89 7.55 12.90
CA ALA A 54 -0.13 8.19 12.07
C ALA A 54 -0.83 7.16 11.19
N CYS A 55 -0.08 6.24 10.57
CA CYS A 55 -0.65 5.20 9.73
C CYS A 55 -1.56 4.28 10.54
N TYR A 56 -1.08 3.73 11.65
CA TYR A 56 -1.87 2.85 12.51
C TYR A 56 -3.17 3.52 12.94
N SER A 57 -3.09 4.78 13.37
CA SER A 57 -4.28 5.51 13.83
C SER A 57 -5.28 5.77 12.70
N VAL A 58 -4.81 6.19 11.52
CA VAL A 58 -5.67 6.46 10.35
C VAL A 58 -6.30 5.17 9.84
N ILE A 59 -5.49 4.11 9.64
CA ILE A 59 -5.98 2.84 9.12
C ILE A 59 -6.92 2.17 10.11
N GLU A 60 -6.63 2.19 11.41
CA GLU A 60 -7.53 1.61 12.42
C GLU A 60 -8.89 2.32 12.40
N ALA A 61 -8.90 3.65 12.33
CA ALA A 61 -10.15 4.41 12.22
C ALA A 61 -10.90 4.11 10.91
N LEU A 62 -10.19 3.93 9.78
CA LEU A 62 -10.80 3.55 8.50
C LEU A 62 -11.36 2.13 8.52
N LEU A 63 -10.69 1.18 9.18
CA LEU A 63 -11.20 -0.18 9.36
C LEU A 63 -12.49 -0.16 10.18
N ILE A 64 -12.52 0.58 11.29
CA ILE A 64 -13.73 0.76 12.10
C ILE A 64 -14.84 1.42 11.28
N TYR A 65 -14.54 2.50 10.56
CA TYR A 65 -15.49 3.21 9.70
C TYR A 65 -16.06 2.27 8.62
N SER A 66 -15.23 1.44 7.99
CA SER A 66 -15.66 0.52 6.94
C SER A 66 -16.68 -0.54 7.40
N GLN A 67 -16.73 -0.85 8.70
CA GLN A 67 -17.67 -1.83 9.25
C GLN A 67 -19.10 -1.27 9.36
N SER A 68 -19.26 0.05 9.46
CA SER A 68 -20.56 0.71 9.67
C SER A 68 -21.05 1.52 8.47
N HIS A 69 -20.26 1.61 7.40
CA HIS A 69 -20.52 2.50 6.27
C HIS A 69 -20.54 1.77 4.93
N SER A 70 -21.24 2.35 3.95
CA SER A 70 -21.34 1.76 2.62
C SER A 70 -20.02 1.90 1.83
N HIS A 71 -19.83 1.08 0.80
CA HIS A 71 -18.71 1.25 -0.12
C HIS A 71 -18.72 2.65 -0.79
N GLN A 72 -19.90 3.24 -0.99
CA GLN A 72 -20.03 4.58 -1.55
C GLN A 72 -19.54 5.66 -0.56
N ASP A 73 -19.80 5.48 0.74
CA ASP A 73 -19.30 6.40 1.76
C ASP A 73 -17.77 6.33 1.87
N LEU A 74 -17.21 5.12 1.85
CA LEU A 74 -15.76 4.90 1.78
C LEU A 74 -15.15 5.55 0.53
N ARG A 75 -15.78 5.38 -0.63
CA ARG A 75 -15.35 6.01 -1.89
C ARG A 75 -15.32 7.54 -1.74
N ASN A 76 -16.39 8.13 -1.23
CA ASN A 76 -16.50 9.58 -1.06
C ASN A 76 -15.46 10.13 -0.07
N LEU A 77 -15.19 9.39 1.01
CA LEU A 77 -14.16 9.72 1.99
C LEU A 77 -12.76 9.73 1.36
N ILE A 78 -12.38 8.63 0.68
CA ILE A 78 -11.07 8.50 0.04
C ILE A 78 -10.90 9.56 -1.06
N TYR A 79 -11.95 9.84 -1.82
CA TYR A 79 -11.95 10.89 -2.83
C TYR A 79 -11.72 12.27 -2.22
N SER A 80 -12.43 12.58 -1.14
CA SER A 80 -12.22 13.82 -0.40
C SER A 80 -10.80 13.93 0.15
N MET A 81 -10.22 12.84 0.66
CA MET A 81 -8.83 12.82 1.12
C MET A 81 -7.87 13.13 -0.02
N CYS A 82 -8.03 12.47 -1.17
CA CYS A 82 -7.16 12.64 -2.32
C CYS A 82 -7.11 14.09 -2.82
N ILE A 83 -8.28 14.72 -3.02
CA ILE A 83 -8.35 16.09 -3.55
C ILE A 83 -7.86 17.12 -2.52
N ASN A 84 -8.21 16.96 -1.24
CA ASN A 84 -7.85 17.95 -0.22
C ASN A 84 -6.36 17.90 0.11
N LEU A 85 -5.74 16.71 0.06
CA LEU A 85 -4.30 16.54 0.25
C LEU A 85 -3.46 17.08 -0.90
N GLU A 86 -4.11 17.56 -1.97
CA GLU A 86 -3.47 18.12 -3.17
C GLU A 86 -2.38 17.20 -3.72
N THR A 87 -2.53 15.88 -3.53
CA THR A 87 -1.53 14.90 -3.97
C THR A 87 -1.59 14.72 -5.47
N HIS A 88 -2.78 14.81 -6.05
CA HIS A 88 -3.04 14.61 -7.48
C HIS A 88 -4.21 15.49 -7.97
N SER A 89 -4.38 15.58 -9.30
CA SER A 89 -5.54 16.27 -9.88
C SER A 89 -6.83 15.51 -9.61
N ASP A 90 -7.96 16.21 -9.74
CA ASP A 90 -9.28 15.63 -9.58
C ASP A 90 -9.49 14.40 -10.48
N GLU A 91 -9.08 14.48 -11.75
CA GLU A 91 -9.24 13.36 -12.69
C GLU A 91 -8.42 12.13 -12.28
N ILE A 92 -7.22 12.32 -11.74
CA ILE A 92 -6.38 11.23 -11.25
C ILE A 92 -7.00 10.61 -10.00
N CYS A 93 -7.46 11.44 -9.05
CA CYS A 93 -8.13 10.97 -7.85
C CYS A 93 -9.38 10.14 -8.19
N ALA A 94 -10.26 10.65 -9.06
CA ALA A 94 -11.43 9.91 -9.51
C ALA A 94 -11.05 8.60 -10.20
N GLY A 95 -10.13 8.63 -11.16
CA GLY A 95 -9.72 7.46 -11.92
C GLY A 95 -9.12 6.35 -11.06
N VAL A 96 -8.17 6.69 -10.16
CA VAL A 96 -7.54 5.70 -9.28
C VAL A 96 -8.55 5.10 -8.30
N ILE A 97 -9.42 5.92 -7.73
CA ILE A 97 -10.40 5.45 -6.74
C ILE A 97 -11.45 4.57 -7.41
N ASP A 98 -11.99 4.98 -8.55
CA ASP A 98 -13.02 4.21 -9.26
C ASP A 98 -12.51 2.85 -9.73
N LEU A 99 -11.24 2.78 -10.16
CA LEU A 99 -10.61 1.52 -10.56
C LEU A 99 -10.41 0.56 -9.38
N ASN A 100 -10.22 1.06 -8.16
CA ASN A 100 -9.75 0.24 -7.04
C ASN A 100 -10.78 0.05 -5.91
N THR A 101 -11.86 0.83 -5.85
CA THR A 101 -12.83 0.80 -4.73
C THR A 101 -13.41 -0.59 -4.51
N GLU A 102 -13.83 -1.28 -5.58
CA GLU A 102 -14.39 -2.64 -5.46
C GLU A 102 -13.37 -3.66 -4.96
N THR A 103 -12.11 -3.55 -5.43
CA THR A 103 -11.01 -4.41 -5.00
C THR A 103 -10.69 -4.18 -3.53
N ILE A 104 -10.60 -2.92 -3.09
CA ILE A 104 -10.37 -2.56 -1.69
C ILE A 104 -11.51 -3.12 -0.82
N ALA A 105 -12.76 -2.91 -1.21
CA ALA A 105 -13.92 -3.44 -0.50
C ALA A 105 -13.89 -4.97 -0.41
N TYR A 106 -13.50 -5.66 -1.48
CA TYR A 106 -13.33 -7.12 -1.46
C TYR A 106 -12.25 -7.53 -0.45
N ILE A 107 -11.09 -6.87 -0.44
CA ILE A 107 -9.99 -7.16 0.50
C ILE A 107 -10.47 -6.98 1.94
N LEU A 108 -11.14 -5.87 2.26
CA LEU A 108 -11.65 -5.59 3.60
C LEU A 108 -12.63 -6.66 4.07
N ASN A 109 -13.52 -7.13 3.18
CA ASN A 109 -14.57 -8.10 3.52
C ASN A 109 -14.08 -9.56 3.58
N ASN A 110 -13.00 -9.90 2.87
CA ASN A 110 -12.56 -11.29 2.70
C ASN A 110 -11.22 -11.61 3.37
N THR A 111 -10.47 -10.61 3.82
CA THR A 111 -9.18 -10.83 4.49
C THR A 111 -9.38 -10.96 5.99
N LYS A 112 -9.29 -12.20 6.50
CA LYS A 112 -9.35 -12.47 7.94
C LYS A 112 -8.12 -11.90 8.64
N GLY A 113 -8.32 -11.26 9.78
CA GLY A 113 -7.21 -10.73 10.60
C GLY A 113 -6.50 -9.54 9.97
N LEU A 114 -7.16 -8.79 9.09
CA LEU A 114 -6.62 -7.56 8.54
C LEU A 114 -6.57 -6.49 9.65
N THR A 115 -5.37 -6.12 10.08
CA THR A 115 -5.12 -5.11 11.11
C THR A 115 -4.45 -3.87 10.51
N SER A 116 -4.53 -2.75 11.24
CA SER A 116 -3.81 -1.52 10.89
C SER A 116 -2.30 -1.73 10.79
N SER A 117 -1.72 -2.52 11.70
CA SER A 117 -0.31 -2.92 11.67
C SER A 117 0.07 -3.63 10.36
N ARG A 118 -0.71 -4.64 9.93
CA ARG A 118 -0.45 -5.39 8.69
C ARG A 118 -0.51 -4.52 7.44
N ILE A 119 -1.51 -3.64 7.37
CA ILE A 119 -1.66 -2.72 6.23
C ILE A 119 -0.48 -1.73 6.21
N CYS A 120 -0.19 -1.07 7.33
CA CYS A 120 0.88 -0.09 7.42
C CYS A 120 2.26 -0.69 7.18
N GLY A 121 2.47 -1.93 7.61
CA GLY A 121 3.68 -2.70 7.34
C GLY A 121 3.89 -3.03 5.86
N ILE A 122 2.83 -3.13 5.05
CA ILE A 122 2.91 -3.31 3.59
C ILE A 122 3.10 -1.96 2.89
N VAL A 123 2.32 -0.97 3.31
CA VAL A 123 2.22 0.35 2.66
C VAL A 123 3.46 1.19 2.92
N PHE A 124 4.03 1.13 4.13
CA PHE A 124 5.19 1.91 4.56
C PHE A 124 6.37 1.02 4.98
N GLN A 125 6.67 -0.01 4.17
CA GLN A 125 7.83 -0.90 4.38
C GLN A 125 9.15 -0.14 4.57
N GLY A 126 9.37 0.92 3.76
CA GLY A 126 10.57 1.76 3.85
C GLY A 126 10.70 2.55 5.15
N SER A 127 9.59 2.73 5.89
CA SER A 127 9.53 3.46 7.16
C SER A 127 9.65 2.56 8.40
N GLY A 128 9.75 1.24 8.20
CA GLY A 128 9.89 0.28 9.29
C GLY A 128 8.62 0.06 10.10
N CYS A 129 7.44 0.28 9.50
CA CYS A 129 6.14 0.06 10.16
C CYS A 129 5.68 -1.41 10.15
N SER A 130 6.58 -2.34 9.84
CA SER A 130 6.29 -3.77 9.88
C SER A 130 6.42 -4.27 11.32
N GLU A 131 5.40 -4.97 11.80
CA GLU A 131 5.48 -5.76 13.03
C GLU A 131 5.63 -7.24 12.68
N ASP A 132 6.24 -8.00 13.59
CA ASP A 132 6.38 -9.45 13.42
C ASP A 132 4.99 -10.09 13.39
N GLU A 133 4.61 -10.64 12.23
CA GLU A 133 3.33 -11.31 12.04
C GLU A 133 3.54 -12.80 11.72
N PRO A 134 3.45 -13.70 12.72
CA PRO A 134 3.67 -15.13 12.52
C PRO A 134 2.75 -15.77 11.47
N SER A 135 1.62 -15.13 11.16
CA SER A 135 0.68 -15.58 10.11
C SER A 135 1.24 -15.42 8.69
N LEU A 136 2.27 -14.59 8.52
CA LEU A 136 2.97 -14.38 7.25
C LEU A 136 4.17 -15.31 7.07
N GLU A 137 4.59 -16.02 8.12
CA GLU A 137 5.64 -17.03 8.01
C GLU A 137 5.09 -18.25 7.27
N TRP A 138 5.60 -18.47 6.07
CA TRP A 138 5.22 -19.61 5.24
C TRP A 138 6.44 -20.42 4.83
N THR A 139 6.25 -21.73 4.72
CA THR A 139 7.28 -22.65 4.23
C THR A 139 6.69 -23.45 3.09
N VAL A 140 7.47 -23.64 2.02
CA VAL A 140 7.11 -24.58 0.96
C VAL A 140 7.79 -25.91 1.23
N ASN A 141 6.98 -26.97 1.26
CA ASN A 141 7.49 -28.32 1.26
C ASN A 141 7.98 -28.63 -0.15
N VAL A 142 9.31 -28.68 -0.30
CA VAL A 142 9.94 -29.13 -1.55
C VAL A 142 10.06 -30.64 -1.49
N ASP A 143 9.73 -31.32 -2.59
CA ASP A 143 9.93 -32.76 -2.73
C ASP A 143 11.39 -33.12 -2.40
N PRO A 144 11.65 -34.06 -1.48
CA PRO A 144 13.01 -34.46 -1.10
C PRO A 144 13.74 -35.26 -2.18
N GLY A 145 13.16 -35.42 -3.37
CA GLY A 145 13.84 -35.95 -4.54
C GLY A 145 15.29 -35.46 -4.66
N PRO A 146 16.21 -36.30 -5.18
CA PRO A 146 17.62 -36.00 -5.13
C PRO A 146 17.91 -34.65 -5.79
N LYS A 147 18.48 -33.73 -5.01
CA LYS A 147 18.97 -32.45 -5.53
C LYS A 147 19.85 -32.76 -6.75
N PRO A 148 19.52 -32.27 -7.95
CA PRO A 148 20.32 -32.52 -9.13
C PRO A 148 21.77 -32.12 -8.86
N GLN A 149 22.73 -32.90 -9.38
CA GLN A 149 24.12 -32.49 -9.32
C GLN A 149 24.25 -31.10 -9.96
N ALA A 150 24.85 -30.16 -9.25
CA ALA A 150 25.11 -28.83 -9.77
C ALA A 150 26.15 -28.96 -10.88
N ASN A 151 25.69 -29.23 -12.10
CA ASN A 151 26.49 -29.06 -13.29
C ASN A 151 26.72 -27.55 -13.42
N ARG A 152 27.86 -27.08 -12.89
CA ARG A 152 28.40 -25.79 -13.35
C ARG A 152 28.56 -25.94 -14.85
N GLU A 153 27.71 -25.28 -15.62
CA GLU A 153 27.95 -25.12 -17.05
C GLU A 153 29.32 -24.48 -17.18
N ASN A 154 30.33 -25.28 -17.52
CA ASN A 154 31.56 -24.75 -18.06
C ASN A 154 31.13 -24.01 -19.32
N ASN A 155 31.26 -22.68 -19.31
CA ASN A 155 31.00 -21.78 -20.44
C ASN A 155 31.52 -22.40 -21.74
N ARG A 156 30.67 -23.16 -22.41
CA ARG A 156 30.89 -23.63 -23.76
C ARG A 156 30.53 -22.41 -24.59
N ARG A 157 31.52 -21.86 -25.30
CA ARG A 157 31.32 -20.75 -26.24
C ARG A 157 30.02 -21.00 -27.00
N THR A 158 29.03 -20.17 -26.71
CA THR A 158 27.79 -20.06 -27.46
C THR A 158 28.18 -19.78 -28.91
N ASP A 159 27.87 -20.69 -29.83
CA ASP A 159 27.90 -20.35 -31.25
C ASP A 159 26.67 -19.49 -31.54
N VAL A 160 26.96 -18.33 -32.10
CA VAL A 160 26.19 -17.10 -32.18
C VAL A 160 25.18 -17.23 -33.32
N ARG A 161 24.20 -18.13 -33.17
CA ARG A 161 22.87 -17.94 -33.81
C ARG A 161 21.88 -17.43 -32.78
N ASP A 162 22.36 -16.38 -32.10
CA ASP A 162 21.82 -15.66 -30.98
C ASP A 162 20.30 -15.53 -30.97
N ILE A 163 19.68 -16.08 -29.93
CA ILE A 163 18.33 -15.67 -29.58
C ILE A 163 18.41 -14.28 -28.96
N LEU A 164 18.06 -13.26 -29.75
CA LEU A 164 17.86 -11.91 -29.26
C LEU A 164 16.51 -11.83 -28.54
N TYR A 165 16.53 -11.88 -27.21
CA TYR A 165 15.36 -11.51 -26.42
C TYR A 165 15.34 -10.00 -26.22
N ILE A 166 14.46 -9.33 -26.96
CA ILE A 166 14.19 -7.91 -26.76
C ILE A 166 13.28 -7.78 -25.53
N LYS A 167 13.87 -7.43 -24.39
CA LYS A 167 13.10 -7.04 -23.19
C LYS A 167 12.72 -5.57 -23.31
N LEU A 168 11.55 -5.30 -23.89
CA LEU A 168 10.95 -3.98 -23.83
C LEU A 168 10.49 -3.71 -22.40
N SER A 169 11.12 -2.74 -21.75
CA SER A 169 10.68 -2.22 -20.46
C SER A 169 10.19 -0.80 -20.68
N ILE A 170 8.89 -0.58 -20.51
CA ILE A 170 8.31 0.77 -20.56
C ILE A 170 8.72 1.47 -19.26
N GLN A 171 9.66 2.41 -19.37
CA GLN A 171 10.01 3.32 -18.30
C GLN A 171 9.04 4.51 -18.38
N MET A 172 8.02 4.53 -17.53
CA MET A 172 7.24 5.76 -17.33
C MET A 172 8.15 6.76 -16.62
N LYS A 173 8.43 7.91 -17.25
CA LYS A 173 9.09 9.02 -16.59
C LYS A 173 8.11 9.63 -15.57
N PRO A 174 8.55 9.92 -14.34
CA PRO A 174 7.77 10.75 -13.45
C PRO A 174 7.60 12.15 -14.07
N LEU A 175 6.38 12.70 -13.95
CA LEU A 175 6.03 14.07 -14.33
C LEU A 175 6.75 15.09 -13.45
#